data_AF-A0A7C7K6U7-F1
#
_entry.id   AF-A0A7C7K6U7-F1
#
_cell.length_a   1.000
_cell.length_b   1.000
_cell.length_c   1.000
_cell.angle_alpha   90.00
_cell.angle_beta   90.00
_cell.angle_gamma   90.00
#
_symmetry.space_group_name_H-M   'P 1'
#
loop_
_entity.id
_entity.type
_entity.pdbx_description
1 polymer ?
#
loop_
_entity_poly.entity_id
_entity_poly.type
_entity_poly.pdbx_seq_one_letter_code
_entity_poly.pdbx_strand_id
1 'polypeptide(L)'
;MASVLEEDRLGPWVFKAGTLDETPAPVVFDQFTAYDVSVKGANAVDPDGNIGVFAADKAGGTVGGIWPTITARGAHWVAPVSLERLIPSVIEAARHCGNHLWNYTMGQSAGFMPVVNALVVTEIQAIELLTGVTAVHVGSRGRCGFGRSCYVGFRGGT
;
A
#
# COMPACT_ATOMS: atom_id res chain seq x y z
N MET A 1 -2.43 16.42 15.29
CA MET A 1 -2.09 15.41 14.27
C MET A 1 -1.08 16.06 13.34
N ALA A 2 0.11 15.49 13.14
CA ALA A 2 0.99 15.96 12.08
C ALA A 2 0.44 15.43 10.76
N SER A 3 -0.51 16.16 10.17
CA SER A 3 -0.73 16.07 8.73
C SER A 3 0.60 16.45 8.07
N VAL A 4 1.06 15.66 7.11
CA VAL A 4 2.11 16.13 6.20
C VAL A 4 1.57 17.45 5.62
N LEU A 5 2.32 18.56 5.78
CA LEU A 5 1.89 19.84 5.22
C LEU A 5 1.67 19.61 3.72
N GLU A 6 0.60 20.15 3.18
CA GLU A 6 0.21 19.91 1.78
C GLU A 6 1.32 20.33 0.81
N GLU A 7 2.10 21.34 1.23
CA GLU A 7 3.29 21.89 0.59
C GLU A 7 4.45 20.89 0.47
N ASP A 8 4.53 19.88 1.35
CA ASP A 8 5.59 18.86 1.37
C ASP A 8 5.22 17.59 0.58
N ARG A 9 4.02 17.53 -0.01
CA ARG A 9 3.56 16.34 -0.74
C ARG A 9 4.21 16.28 -2.12
N LEU A 10 5.14 15.35 -2.28
CA LEU A 10 5.65 14.97 -3.60
C LEU A 10 4.67 14.01 -4.30
N GLY A 11 4.25 14.38 -5.53
CA GLY A 11 3.32 13.61 -6.35
C GLY A 11 1.83 13.86 -6.05
N PRO A 12 0.90 13.11 -6.69
CA PRO A 12 1.14 11.90 -7.49
C PRO A 12 1.90 12.19 -8.79
N TRP A 13 2.80 11.29 -9.16
CA TRP A 13 3.52 11.35 -10.44
C TRP A 13 2.86 10.46 -11.48
N VAL A 14 2.83 10.94 -12.72
CA VAL A 14 2.32 10.22 -13.87
C VAL A 14 3.48 10.03 -14.84
N PHE A 15 3.63 8.81 -15.34
CA PHE A 15 4.60 8.51 -16.38
C PHE A 15 3.87 7.94 -17.59
N LYS A 16 4.16 8.48 -18.78
CA LYS A 16 3.70 7.92 -20.06
C LYS A 16 4.92 7.65 -20.93
N ALA A 17 5.00 6.43 -21.48
CA ALA A 17 6.13 5.99 -22.30
C ALA A 17 7.52 6.28 -21.69
N GLY A 18 7.64 6.16 -20.35
CA GLY A 18 8.90 6.39 -19.62
C GLY A 18 9.23 7.85 -19.30
N THR A 19 8.40 8.81 -19.72
CA THR A 19 8.59 10.24 -19.42
C THR A 19 7.60 10.75 -18.38
N LEU A 20 8.04 11.66 -17.51
CA LEU A 20 7.15 12.35 -16.57
C LEU A 20 6.14 13.18 -17.35
N ASP A 21 4.86 13.01 -17.03
CA ASP A 21 3.74 13.71 -17.64
C ASP A 21 3.05 14.58 -16.58
N GLU A 22 2.74 15.85 -16.91
CA GLU A 22 2.14 16.82 -16.00
C GLU A 22 0.61 16.69 -15.89
N THR A 23 -0.01 15.79 -16.65
CA THR A 23 -1.45 15.53 -16.60
C THR A 23 -1.84 15.13 -15.18
N PRO A 24 -2.82 15.81 -14.56
CA PRO A 24 -3.26 15.47 -13.21
C PRO A 24 -3.74 14.02 -13.12
N ALA A 25 -3.34 13.31 -12.06
CA ALA A 25 -3.68 11.89 -11.87
C ALA A 25 -5.18 11.57 -12.04
N PRO A 26 -6.16 12.38 -11.56
CA PRO A 26 -7.58 12.12 -11.81
C PRO A 26 -7.94 12.01 -13.30
N VAL A 27 -7.37 12.86 -14.15
CA VAL A 27 -7.60 12.84 -15.61
C VAL A 27 -6.96 11.61 -16.24
N VAL A 28 -5.80 11.19 -15.74
CA VAL A 28 -5.13 9.97 -16.21
C VAL A 28 -5.92 8.74 -15.84
N PHE A 29 -6.52 8.69 -14.65
CA PHE A 29 -7.40 7.59 -14.26
C PHE A 29 -8.58 7.42 -15.20
N ASP A 30 -9.08 8.47 -15.85
CA ASP A 30 -10.11 8.33 -16.88
C ASP A 30 -9.59 7.63 -18.15
N GLN A 31 -8.28 7.66 -18.40
CA GLN A 31 -7.61 7.11 -19.58
C GLN A 31 -6.94 5.74 -19.34
N PHE A 32 -6.83 5.29 -18.09
CA PHE A 32 -6.30 3.97 -17.73
C PHE A 32 -6.88 2.82 -18.57
N THR A 33 -6.08 1.81 -18.79
CA THR A 33 -6.44 0.57 -19.49
C THR A 33 -6.00 -0.61 -18.64
N ALA A 34 -6.31 -1.83 -19.07
CA ALA A 34 -5.83 -3.04 -18.41
C ALA A 34 -4.29 -3.16 -18.38
N TYR A 35 -3.58 -2.41 -19.25
CA TYR A 35 -2.12 -2.44 -19.35
C TYR A 35 -1.41 -1.39 -18.50
N ASP A 36 -2.18 -0.50 -17.84
CA ASP A 36 -1.62 0.55 -17.00
C ASP A 36 -1.36 0.04 -15.57
N VAL A 37 -0.38 0.67 -14.93
CA VAL A 37 0.10 0.28 -13.60
C VAL A 37 -0.02 1.45 -12.64
N SER A 38 -0.66 1.23 -11.50
CA SER A 38 -0.60 2.12 -10.35
C SER A 38 0.37 1.58 -9.31
N VAL A 39 1.30 2.42 -8.85
CA VAL A 39 2.22 2.08 -7.76
C VAL A 39 1.79 2.82 -6.51
N LYS A 40 1.32 2.08 -5.51
CA LYS A 40 0.86 2.68 -4.25
C LYS A 40 1.03 1.70 -3.08
N GLY A 41 1.72 2.15 -2.03
CA GLY A 41 1.91 1.35 -0.83
C GLY A 41 0.65 1.19 0.02
N ALA A 42 0.73 0.28 0.99
CA ALA A 42 -0.39 -0.11 1.85
C ALA A 42 -0.10 0.04 3.35
N ASN A 43 -1.14 0.03 4.18
CA ASN A 43 -1.02 0.11 5.65
C ASN A 43 -0.83 -1.25 6.31
N ALA A 44 -1.18 -2.33 5.62
CA ALA A 44 -1.04 -3.70 6.09
C ALA A 44 -0.81 -4.64 4.91
N VAL A 45 -0.22 -5.80 5.21
CA VAL A 45 -0.10 -6.95 4.32
C VAL A 45 -0.36 -8.22 5.12
N ASP A 46 -0.92 -9.26 4.52
CA ASP A 46 -1.05 -10.58 5.15
C ASP A 46 -0.24 -11.66 4.41
N PRO A 47 -0.08 -12.87 5.00
CA PRO A 47 0.67 -13.95 4.37
C PRO A 47 0.12 -14.43 3.02
N ASP A 48 -1.16 -14.15 2.74
CA ASP A 48 -1.82 -14.52 1.48
C ASP A 48 -1.56 -13.50 0.35
N GLY A 49 -0.84 -12.41 0.65
CA GLY A 49 -0.54 -11.34 -0.30
C GLY A 49 -1.67 -10.34 -0.47
N ASN A 50 -2.65 -10.29 0.44
CA ASN A 50 -3.62 -9.22 0.45
C ASN A 50 -3.02 -7.99 1.12
N ILE A 51 -3.45 -6.81 0.70
CA ILE A 51 -3.06 -5.54 1.33
C ILE A 51 -4.26 -4.83 1.94
N GLY A 52 -4.03 -4.16 3.05
CA GLY A 52 -5.03 -3.33 3.71
C GLY A 52 -4.65 -1.86 3.68
N VAL A 53 -5.60 -1.00 3.34
CA VAL A 53 -5.41 0.46 3.37
C VAL A 53 -6.45 1.12 4.26
N PHE A 54 -6.01 2.00 5.16
CA PHE A 54 -6.93 2.74 6.02
C PHE A 54 -7.69 3.81 5.22
N ALA A 55 -9.00 3.84 5.43
CA ALA A 55 -9.94 4.76 4.80
C ALA A 55 -10.57 5.66 5.87
N ALA A 56 -9.87 6.75 6.21
CA ALA A 56 -10.32 7.68 7.25
C ALA A 56 -11.27 8.77 6.69
N ASP A 57 -11.15 9.08 5.40
CA ASP A 57 -12.08 9.96 4.69
C ASP A 57 -13.39 9.23 4.36
N LYS A 58 -14.50 9.96 4.34
CA LYS A 58 -15.86 9.43 4.10
C LYS A 58 -16.03 8.74 2.75
N ALA A 59 -15.24 9.10 1.76
CA ALA A 59 -15.25 8.51 0.42
C ALA A 59 -14.08 7.52 0.21
N GLY A 60 -13.38 7.10 1.27
CA GLY A 60 -12.24 6.19 1.18
C GLY A 60 -10.90 6.87 0.85
N GLY A 61 -10.89 8.20 0.76
CA GLY A 61 -9.68 8.98 0.50
C GLY A 61 -9.03 8.66 -0.84
N THR A 62 -7.70 8.75 -0.92
CA THR A 62 -6.97 8.51 -2.17
C THR A 62 -7.22 7.11 -2.74
N VAL A 63 -7.37 6.08 -1.90
CA VAL A 63 -7.65 4.72 -2.40
C VAL A 63 -9.07 4.60 -2.94
N GLY A 64 -10.05 5.26 -2.31
CA GLY A 64 -11.41 5.33 -2.83
C GLY A 64 -11.50 5.89 -4.25
N GLY A 65 -10.63 6.84 -4.61
CA GLY A 65 -10.57 7.39 -5.98
C GLY A 65 -9.83 6.53 -7.01
N ILE A 66 -8.95 5.62 -6.56
CA ILE A 66 -8.06 4.84 -7.46
C ILE A 66 -8.57 3.41 -7.65
N TRP A 67 -8.99 2.78 -6.55
CA TRP A 67 -9.31 1.35 -6.51
C TRP A 67 -10.46 0.94 -7.43
N PRO A 68 -11.58 1.70 -7.53
CA PRO A 68 -12.66 1.36 -8.46
C PRO A 68 -12.18 1.35 -9.91
N THR A 69 -11.39 2.34 -10.31
CA THR A 69 -10.84 2.46 -11.67
C THR A 69 -9.93 1.29 -12.02
N ILE A 70 -8.97 0.97 -11.14
CA ILE A 70 -8.04 -0.14 -11.37
C ILE A 70 -8.82 -1.46 -11.48
N THR A 71 -9.73 -1.71 -10.53
CA THR A 71 -10.49 -2.96 -10.46
C THR A 71 -11.42 -3.11 -11.64
N ALA A 72 -12.17 -2.07 -12.01
CA ALA A 72 -13.12 -2.11 -13.12
C ALA A 72 -12.44 -2.31 -14.48
N ARG A 73 -11.24 -1.76 -14.65
CA ARG A 73 -10.48 -1.84 -15.90
C ARG A 73 -9.61 -3.10 -16.00
N GLY A 74 -9.45 -3.83 -14.90
CA GLY A 74 -8.47 -4.92 -14.81
C GLY A 74 -7.02 -4.43 -14.91
N ALA A 75 -6.77 -3.17 -14.51
CA ALA A 75 -5.44 -2.59 -14.50
C ALA A 75 -4.61 -3.16 -13.33
N HIS A 76 -3.30 -2.90 -13.33
CA HIS A 76 -2.39 -3.44 -12.33
C HIS A 76 -2.19 -2.51 -11.15
N TRP A 77 -2.20 -3.05 -9.94
CA TRP A 77 -1.75 -2.37 -8.73
C TRP A 77 -0.47 -3.04 -8.24
N VAL A 78 0.64 -2.30 -8.20
CA VAL A 78 1.87 -2.73 -7.52
C VAL A 78 1.98 -2.05 -6.15
N ALA A 79 2.04 -2.86 -5.10
CA ALA A 79 1.97 -2.40 -3.72
C ALA A 79 3.30 -2.63 -2.98
N PRO A 80 4.20 -1.63 -2.99
CA PRO A 80 5.37 -1.67 -2.13
C PRO A 80 4.94 -1.59 -0.65
N VAL A 81 5.26 -2.60 0.15
CA VAL A 81 4.84 -2.69 1.55
C VAL A 81 5.92 -3.36 2.41
N SER A 82 6.25 -2.72 3.53
CA SER A 82 7.20 -3.30 4.49
C SER A 82 6.57 -4.44 5.27
N LEU A 83 7.35 -5.49 5.55
CA LEU A 83 6.90 -6.62 6.38
C LEU A 83 6.69 -6.23 7.84
N GLU A 84 7.15 -5.05 8.27
CA GLU A 84 6.76 -4.48 9.58
C GLU A 84 5.24 -4.30 9.71
N ARG A 85 4.53 -4.25 8.58
CA ARG A 85 3.07 -4.09 8.50
C ARG A 85 2.34 -5.42 8.31
N LEU A 86 3.03 -6.54 8.49
CA LEU A 86 2.44 -7.87 8.43
C LEU A 86 1.42 -8.03 9.55
N ILE A 87 0.19 -8.39 9.17
CA ILE A 87 -0.90 -8.73 10.09
C ILE A 87 -1.38 -10.16 9.81
N PRO A 88 -2.09 -10.82 10.75
CA PRO A 88 -2.53 -12.20 10.55
C PRO A 88 -3.47 -12.39 9.35
N SER A 89 -4.42 -11.47 9.14
CA SER A 89 -5.33 -11.50 7.99
C SER A 89 -5.88 -10.11 7.71
N VAL A 90 -5.72 -9.64 6.47
CA VAL A 90 -6.32 -8.39 6.01
C VAL A 90 -7.83 -8.52 5.89
N ILE A 91 -8.31 -9.65 5.38
CA ILE A 91 -9.74 -9.92 5.21
C ILE A 91 -10.46 -9.90 6.54
N GLU A 92 -9.92 -10.57 7.55
CA GLU A 92 -10.54 -10.58 8.87
C GLU A 92 -10.51 -9.20 9.52
N ALA A 93 -9.37 -8.48 9.44
CA ALA A 93 -9.29 -7.11 9.94
C ALA A 93 -10.35 -6.20 9.28
N ALA A 94 -10.56 -6.30 7.97
CA ALA A 94 -11.52 -5.48 7.23
C ALA A 94 -12.97 -5.65 7.73
N ARG A 95 -13.36 -6.87 8.12
CA ARG A 95 -14.72 -7.16 8.63
C ARG A 95 -15.05 -6.41 9.92
N HIS A 96 -14.05 -6.06 10.71
CA HIS A 96 -14.21 -5.37 11.99
C HIS A 96 -13.95 -3.86 11.90
N CYS A 97 -13.68 -3.33 10.72
CA CYS A 97 -13.29 -1.93 10.54
C CYS A 97 -14.34 -1.11 9.79
N GLY A 98 -14.65 0.08 10.30
CA GLY A 98 -15.48 1.07 9.64
C GLY A 98 -15.33 2.43 10.33
N ASN A 99 -15.21 3.52 9.57
CA ASN A 99 -15.00 4.85 10.14
C ASN A 99 -16.17 5.36 11.03
N HIS A 100 -17.31 4.66 11.05
CA HIS A 100 -18.44 4.91 11.95
C HIS A 100 -18.75 3.73 12.90
N LEU A 101 -17.95 2.66 12.88
CA LEU A 101 -18.21 1.45 13.66
C LEU A 101 -17.59 1.51 15.07
N TRP A 102 -16.54 2.31 15.25
CA TRP A 102 -15.75 2.33 16.48
C TRP A 102 -16.41 3.13 17.60
N ASN A 103 -16.48 2.55 18.81
CA ASN A 103 -16.89 3.26 20.03
C ASN A 103 -15.77 4.14 20.61
N TYR A 104 -14.51 3.68 20.49
CA TYR A 104 -13.33 4.37 21.00
C TYR A 104 -12.15 4.14 20.04
N THR A 105 -11.42 5.20 19.72
CA THR A 105 -10.22 5.14 18.88
C THR A 105 -9.09 5.97 19.48
N MET A 106 -7.85 5.49 19.34
CA MET A 106 -6.66 6.32 19.60
C MET A 106 -6.26 7.02 18.31
N GLY A 107 -6.76 8.24 18.11
CA GLY A 107 -6.59 9.01 16.87
C GLY A 107 -7.85 8.99 16.00
N GLN A 108 -7.67 9.24 14.69
CA GLN A 108 -8.79 9.33 13.76
C GLN A 108 -9.42 7.95 13.50
N SER A 109 -10.75 7.91 13.54
CA SER A 109 -11.54 6.76 13.12
C SER A 109 -11.35 6.47 11.63
N ALA A 110 -11.14 5.21 11.28
CA ALA A 110 -10.91 4.79 9.89
C ALA A 110 -11.60 3.46 9.57
N GLY A 111 -12.07 3.33 8.33
CA GLY A 111 -12.35 2.04 7.72
C GLY A 111 -11.06 1.36 7.26
N PHE A 112 -11.19 0.15 6.73
CA PHE A 112 -10.07 -0.63 6.24
C PHE A 112 -10.46 -1.31 4.94
N MET A 113 -9.81 -0.92 3.84
CA MET A 113 -10.10 -1.42 2.49
C MET A 113 -9.19 -2.60 2.19
N PRO A 114 -9.74 -3.83 2.06
CA PRO A 114 -8.97 -4.99 1.62
C PRO A 114 -8.81 -4.94 0.09
N VAL A 115 -7.57 -5.02 -0.38
CA VAL A 115 -7.25 -5.17 -1.81
C VAL A 115 -6.57 -6.52 -1.98
N VAL A 116 -7.24 -7.39 -2.74
CA VAL A 116 -6.89 -8.82 -2.90
C VAL A 116 -6.27 -9.14 -4.26
N ASN A 117 -6.18 -8.14 -5.14
CA ASN A 117 -5.71 -8.26 -6.51
C ASN A 117 -4.44 -7.43 -6.79
N ALA A 118 -3.76 -6.93 -5.74
CA ALA A 118 -2.53 -6.18 -5.89
C ALA A 118 -1.31 -7.11 -5.96
N LEU A 119 -0.32 -6.74 -6.77
CA LEU A 119 1.00 -7.34 -6.75
C LEU A 119 1.79 -6.73 -5.58
N VAL A 120 1.95 -7.50 -4.52
CA VAL A 120 2.71 -7.08 -3.34
C VAL A 120 4.20 -7.19 -3.59
N VAL A 121 4.92 -6.10 -3.29
CA VAL A 121 6.39 -6.07 -3.32
C VAL A 121 6.89 -5.68 -1.93
N THR A 122 7.47 -6.65 -1.23
CA THR A 122 8.04 -6.49 0.11
C THR A 122 9.51 -6.15 0.06
N GLU A 123 10.09 -5.71 1.18
CA GLU A 123 11.52 -5.37 1.25
C GLU A 123 12.42 -6.56 0.89
N ILE A 124 12.04 -7.79 1.28
CA ILE A 124 12.81 -8.98 0.94
C ILE A 124 12.78 -9.27 -0.56
N GLN A 125 11.62 -9.09 -1.20
CA GLN A 125 11.47 -9.22 -2.66
C GLN A 125 12.22 -8.10 -3.38
N ALA A 126 12.16 -6.87 -2.88
CA ALA A 126 12.87 -5.74 -3.45
C ALA A 126 14.40 -5.94 -3.39
N ILE A 127 14.93 -6.43 -2.26
CA ILE A 127 16.37 -6.71 -2.13
C ILE A 127 16.78 -7.83 -3.08
N GLU A 128 15.99 -8.89 -3.16
CA GLU A 128 16.24 -9.99 -4.09
C GLU A 128 16.24 -9.49 -5.55
N LEU A 129 15.24 -8.71 -5.95
CA LEU A 129 15.15 -8.12 -7.30
C LEU A 129 16.30 -7.17 -7.64
N LEU A 130 16.75 -6.36 -6.67
CA LEU A 130 17.77 -5.34 -6.90
C LEU A 130 19.21 -5.86 -6.75
N THR A 131 19.43 -6.92 -5.97
CA THR A 131 20.77 -7.38 -5.60
C THR A 131 21.06 -8.84 -5.94
N GLY A 132 20.03 -9.64 -6.25
CA GLY A 132 20.16 -11.08 -6.48
C GLY A 132 20.37 -11.92 -5.20
N VAL A 133 20.32 -11.30 -4.02
CA VAL A 133 20.51 -11.98 -2.73
C VAL A 133 19.20 -12.60 -2.25
N THR A 134 19.26 -13.83 -1.74
CA THR A 134 18.11 -14.44 -1.06
C THR A 134 17.96 -13.85 0.34
N ALA A 135 16.82 -13.18 0.56
CA ALA A 135 16.46 -12.56 1.83
C ALA A 135 15.35 -13.38 2.54
N VAL A 136 15.53 -13.64 3.84
CA VAL A 136 14.56 -14.37 4.67
C VAL A 136 14.01 -13.44 5.74
N HIS A 137 12.68 -13.43 5.87
CA HIS A 137 12.02 -12.71 6.95
C HIS A 137 12.24 -13.42 8.30
N VAL A 138 12.96 -12.77 9.22
CA VAL A 138 13.28 -13.34 10.55
C VAL A 138 12.34 -12.78 11.62
N GLY A 139 11.91 -11.53 11.48
CA GLY A 139 10.92 -10.96 12.38
C GLY A 139 10.56 -9.53 12.04
N SER A 140 9.41 -9.09 12.55
CA SER A 140 8.91 -7.72 12.42
C SER A 140 8.70 -7.11 13.80
N ARG A 141 8.98 -5.81 13.95
CA ARG A 141 8.53 -5.07 15.13
C ARG A 141 7.16 -4.46 14.88
N GLY A 142 6.23 -4.74 15.79
CA GLY A 142 4.90 -4.13 15.79
C GLY A 142 4.95 -2.63 16.12
N ARG A 143 3.94 -1.89 15.67
CA ARG A 143 3.86 -0.44 15.80
C ARG A 143 3.30 -0.03 17.18
N CYS A 144 4.16 0.03 18.19
CA CYS A 144 3.86 0.70 19.45
C CYS A 144 5.10 1.49 19.94
N GLY A 145 5.48 2.57 19.23
CA GLY A 145 6.61 3.45 19.59
C GLY A 145 7.34 4.11 18.41
N PHE A 146 8.42 4.86 18.72
CA PHE A 146 9.35 5.44 17.74
C PHE A 146 10.43 4.42 17.36
N GLY A 147 10.36 3.92 16.13
CA GLY A 147 11.32 2.98 15.55
C GLY A 147 10.61 1.95 14.68
N ARG A 148 11.00 1.89 13.41
CA ARG A 148 10.54 0.91 12.41
C ARG A 148 11.69 -0.04 12.14
N SER A 149 11.49 -1.34 12.28
CA SER A 149 12.51 -2.31 11.88
C SER A 149 11.90 -3.68 11.59
N CYS A 150 12.26 -4.25 10.45
CA CYS A 150 12.20 -5.68 10.20
C CYS A 150 13.61 -6.27 10.34
N TYR A 151 13.69 -7.51 10.80
CA TYR A 151 14.91 -8.29 10.81
C TYR A 151 14.90 -9.19 9.58
N VAL A 152 15.88 -8.99 8.72
CA VAL A 152 16.06 -9.74 7.47
C VAL A 152 17.40 -10.45 7.53
N GLY A 153 17.39 -11.77 7.35
CA GLY A 153 18.60 -12.56 7.16
C GLY A 153 18.94 -12.63 5.67
N PHE A 154 20.21 -12.49 5.31
CA PHE A 154 20.69 -12.60 3.92
C PHE A 154 21.56 -13.84 3.76
N ARG A 155 21.40 -14.54 2.64
CA ARG A 155 22.29 -15.63 2.23
C ARG A 155 22.75 -15.36 0.80
N GLY A 156 24.06 -15.47 0.56
CA GLY A 156 24.67 -15.11 -0.73
C GLY A 156 24.03 -15.84 -1.91
N GLY A 157 23.74 -15.09 -2.98
CA GLY A 157 23.38 -15.63 -4.29
C GLY A 157 24.64 -16.08 -5.02
N THR A 158 24.51 -17.20 -5.75
CA THR A 158 25.54 -17.73 -6.68
C THR A 158 25.82 -16.79 -7.83
#